data_AF-A0A4Z0PBR8-F1
#
_entry.id   AF-A0A4Z0PBR8-F1
#
_cell.length_a   1.000
_cell.length_b   1.000
_cell.length_c   1.000
_cell.angle_alpha   90.00
_cell.angle_beta   90.00
_cell.angle_gamma   90.00
#
_symmetry.space_group_name_H-M   'P 1'
#
loop_
_entity.id
_entity.type
_entity.pdbx_description
1 polymer ?
#
loop_
_entity_poly.entity_id
_entity_poly.type
_entity_poly.pdbx_seq_one_letter_code
_entity_poly.pdbx_strand_id
1 'polypeptide(L)'
;MNTITLTPGQLSLSQLYDVWRHPVQLRLDASAIDGINASVACVNDIVAEGRTAYGINTGFGLLAQTRIADEDLQNLQRSLVLSHAAGVGDPLDDAMVRLIMVLKINSLARGFSGIR
;
A
#
# COMPACT_ATOMS: atom_id res chain seq x y z
N MET A 1 -16.58 3.04 -20.26
CA MET A 1 -15.77 3.11 -19.02
C MET A 1 -14.33 3.32 -19.47
N ASN A 2 -13.67 4.39 -19.03
CA ASN A 2 -12.31 4.74 -19.49
C ASN A 2 -11.30 3.78 -18.85
N THR A 3 -10.30 3.31 -19.61
CA THR A 3 -9.26 2.41 -19.11
C THR A 3 -7.94 3.15 -19.04
N ILE A 4 -7.33 3.18 -17.85
CA ILE A 4 -6.02 3.78 -17.62
C ILE A 4 -5.02 2.66 -17.34
N THR A 5 -4.01 2.54 -18.20
CA THR A 5 -2.83 1.72 -17.92
C THR A 5 -1.88 2.53 -17.05
N LEU A 6 -1.58 2.00 -15.87
CA LEU A 6 -0.80 2.63 -14.84
C LEU A 6 0.66 2.18 -14.96
N THR A 7 1.52 3.09 -15.42
CA THR A 7 2.96 2.99 -15.19
C THR A 7 3.28 3.70 -13.86
N PRO A 8 3.79 3.00 -12.83
CA PRO A 8 3.97 3.57 -11.51
C PRO A 8 4.83 4.84 -11.51
N GLY A 9 4.35 5.89 -10.82
CA GLY A 9 5.04 7.18 -10.73
C GLY A 9 4.88 8.09 -11.95
N GLN A 10 4.11 7.69 -12.97
CA GLN A 10 3.91 8.46 -14.21
C GLN A 10 2.48 8.98 -14.39
N LEU A 11 1.63 8.94 -13.36
CA LEU A 11 0.28 9.50 -13.42
C LEU A 11 0.33 11.02 -13.61
N SER A 12 -0.37 11.50 -14.65
CA SER A 12 -0.52 12.93 -14.89
C SER A 12 -1.69 13.52 -14.09
N LEU A 13 -1.67 14.85 -13.89
CA LEU A 13 -2.79 15.57 -13.29
C LEU A 13 -4.09 15.43 -14.10
N SER A 14 -4.00 15.35 -15.44
CA SER A 14 -5.18 15.13 -16.28
C SER A 14 -5.81 13.76 -16.04
N GLN A 15 -5.00 12.71 -15.91
CA GLN A 15 -5.50 11.37 -15.57
C GLN A 15 -6.13 11.35 -14.17
N LEU A 16 -5.54 12.04 -13.19
CA LEU A 16 -6.12 12.15 -11.85
C LEU A 16 -7.45 12.90 -11.86
N TYR A 17 -7.57 13.93 -12.69
CA TYR A 17 -8.82 14.65 -12.89
C TYR A 17 -9.90 13.75 -13.51
N ASP A 18 -9.55 12.93 -14.51
CA ASP A 18 -10.46 11.95 -15.10
C ASP A 18 -10.92 10.90 -14.09
N VAL A 19 -9.99 10.38 -13.28
CA VAL A 19 -10.27 9.45 -12.18
C VAL A 19 -11.27 10.06 -11.20
N TRP A 20 -11.11 11.34 -10.84
CA TRP A 20 -12.05 12.01 -9.94
C TRP A 20 -13.43 12.18 -10.57
N ARG A 21 -13.49 12.64 -11.83
CA ARG A 21 -14.76 12.94 -12.50
C ARG A 21 -15.58 11.70 -12.85
N HIS A 22 -14.93 10.59 -13.19
CA HIS A 22 -15.59 9.43 -13.76
C HIS A 22 -15.07 8.10 -13.19
N PRO A 23 -15.90 7.06 -13.10
CA PRO A 23 -15.41 5.71 -12.85
C PRO A 23 -14.46 5.24 -13.96
N VAL A 24 -13.34 4.64 -13.55
CA VAL A 24 -12.30 4.15 -14.46
C VAL A 24 -12.03 2.67 -14.22
N GLN A 25 -11.54 1.99 -15.26
CA GLN A 25 -10.90 0.70 -15.13
C GLN A 25 -9.38 0.92 -15.08
N LEU A 26 -8.71 0.42 -14.04
CA LEU A 26 -7.26 0.43 -13.96
C LEU A 26 -6.67 -0.86 -14.50
N ARG A 27 -5.56 -0.74 -15.21
CA ARG A 27 -4.65 -1.85 -15.53
C ARG A 27 -3.28 -1.46 -15.02
N LEU A 28 -2.56 -2.40 -14.41
CA LEU A 28 -1.16 -2.18 -14.06
C LEU A 28 -0.28 -2.54 -15.25
N ASP A 29 0.68 -1.69 -15.59
CA ASP A 29 1.66 -2.01 -16.62
C ASP A 29 2.56 -3.17 -16.16
N ALA A 30 2.89 -4.09 -17.07
CA ALA A 30 3.66 -5.30 -16.75
C ALA A 30 5.07 -4.97 -16.20
N SER A 31 5.63 -3.81 -16.55
CA SER A 31 6.92 -3.34 -16.03
C SER A 31 6.97 -3.19 -14.50
N ALA A 32 5.82 -3.06 -13.83
CA ALA A 32 5.75 -2.92 -12.38
C ALA A 32 5.97 -4.24 -11.63
N ILE A 33 5.70 -5.38 -12.27
CA ILE A 33 5.56 -6.68 -11.59
C ILE A 33 6.88 -7.13 -10.96
N ASP A 34 7.99 -7.03 -11.70
CA ASP A 34 9.31 -7.46 -11.20
C ASP A 34 9.75 -6.63 -10.00
N GLY A 35 9.51 -5.31 -10.02
CA GLY A 35 9.81 -4.42 -8.90
C GLY A 35 8.99 -4.75 -7.64
N ILE A 36 7.70 -5.06 -7.81
CA ILE A 36 6.84 -5.49 -6.69
C ILE A 36 7.35 -6.80 -6.10
N ASN A 37 7.63 -7.80 -6.94
CA ASN A 37 8.12 -9.10 -6.49
C ASN A 37 9.47 -9.00 -5.76
N ALA A 38 10.40 -8.19 -6.28
CA ALA A 38 11.68 -7.93 -5.62
C ALA A 38 11.50 -7.26 -4.25
N SER A 39 10.54 -6.33 -4.14
CA SER A 39 10.22 -5.68 -2.87
C SER A 39 9.64 -6.65 -1.84
N VAL A 40 8.78 -7.58 -2.27
CA VAL A 40 8.24 -8.65 -1.40
C VAL A 40 9.34 -9.61 -0.96
N ALA A 41 10.22 -10.02 -1.87
CA ALA A 41 11.36 -10.88 -1.54
C ALA A 41 12.26 -10.24 -0.47
N CYS A 42 12.57 -8.94 -0.60
CA CYS A 42 13.34 -8.21 0.40
C CYS A 42 12.71 -8.23 1.81
N VAL A 43 11.38 -8.08 1.91
CA VAL A 43 10.67 -8.20 3.20
C VAL A 43 10.77 -9.62 3.76
N ASN A 44 10.61 -10.64 2.92
CA ASN A 44 10.74 -12.03 3.34
C ASN A 44 12.17 -12.35 3.83
N ASP A 45 13.19 -11.84 3.15
CA ASP A 45 14.59 -12.01 3.56
C ASP A 45 14.86 -11.35 4.91
N ILE A 46 14.35 -10.14 5.16
CA ILE A 46 14.46 -9.46 6.46
C ILE A 46 13.89 -10.33 7.59
N VAL A 47 12.73 -10.94 7.37
CA VAL A 47 12.08 -11.82 8.34
C VAL A 47 12.90 -13.10 8.55
N ALA A 48 13.32 -13.75 7.46
CA ALA A 48 14.10 -14.99 7.51
C ALA A 48 15.47 -14.81 8.18
N GLU A 49 16.13 -13.67 7.96
CA GLU A 49 17.39 -13.29 8.58
C GLU A 49 17.23 -12.87 10.06
N GLY A 50 15.99 -12.73 10.55
CA GLY A 50 15.70 -12.27 11.90
C GLY A 50 16.09 -10.81 12.17
N ARG A 51 16.27 -10.00 11.11
CA ARG A 51 16.63 -8.59 11.23
C ARG A 51 15.46 -7.77 11.74
N THR A 52 15.72 -6.90 12.72
CA THR A 52 14.70 -5.97 13.22
C THR A 52 14.39 -4.90 12.18
N ALA A 53 13.13 -4.78 11.79
CA ALA A 53 12.65 -3.78 10.84
C ALA A 53 11.29 -3.21 11.24
N TYR A 54 11.20 -1.88 11.24
CA TYR A 54 10.03 -1.16 11.71
C TYR A 54 8.76 -1.54 10.96
N GLY A 55 7.71 -1.89 11.70
CA GLY A 55 6.40 -2.25 11.14
C GLY A 55 6.38 -3.57 10.37
N ILE A 56 7.49 -4.30 10.33
CA ILE A 56 7.57 -5.68 9.86
C ILE A 56 7.52 -6.62 11.07
N ASN A 57 8.51 -6.54 11.96
CA ASN A 57 8.61 -7.37 13.17
C ASN A 57 8.83 -6.55 14.46
N THR A 58 8.42 -5.28 14.42
CA THR A 58 8.33 -4.42 15.60
C THR A 58 6.92 -3.89 15.79
N GLY A 59 6.60 -3.41 16.99
CA GLY A 59 5.44 -2.57 17.20
C GLY A 59 5.50 -1.25 16.40
N PHE A 60 4.43 -0.46 16.51
CA PHE A 60 4.28 0.83 15.81
C PHE A 60 4.33 2.00 16.80
N GLY A 61 4.74 3.18 16.33
CA GLY A 61 4.78 4.40 17.16
C GLY A 61 5.66 4.21 18.40
N LEU A 62 5.08 4.40 19.59
CA LEU A 62 5.79 4.23 20.87
C LEU A 62 6.40 2.84 21.05
N LEU A 63 5.82 1.81 20.42
CA LEU A 63 6.26 0.42 20.50
C LEU A 63 7.26 0.04 19.38
N ALA A 64 7.82 1.01 18.65
CA ALA A 64 8.77 0.78 17.57
C ALA A 64 10.02 -0.01 17.97
N GLN A 65 10.39 0.02 19.26
CA GLN A 65 11.55 -0.70 19.79
C GLN A 65 11.19 -2.11 20.34
N THR A 66 9.91 -2.46 20.34
CA THR A 66 9.44 -3.75 20.84
C THR A 66 9.40 -4.74 19.69
N ARG A 67 10.23 -5.80 19.76
CA ARG A 67 10.21 -6.91 18.79
C ARG A 67 8.96 -7.75 19.01
N ILE A 68 8.36 -8.19 17.91
CA ILE A 68 7.17 -9.07 17.88
C ILE A 68 7.61 -10.44 17.37
N ALA A 69 7.04 -11.51 17.91
CA ALA A 69 7.29 -12.88 17.48
C ALA A 69 6.72 -13.11 16.06
N ASP A 70 7.37 -13.98 15.28
CA ASP A 70 7.00 -14.22 13.89
C ASP A 70 5.55 -14.76 13.74
N GLU A 71 5.12 -15.58 14.70
CA GLU A 71 3.76 -16.14 14.79
C GLU A 71 2.67 -15.07 15.03
N ASP A 72 3.04 -13.92 15.59
CA ASP A 72 2.13 -12.82 15.90
C ASP A 72 2.08 -11.76 14.78
N LEU A 73 2.94 -11.82 13.76
CA LEU A 73 3.04 -10.75 12.76
C LEU A 73 1.74 -10.52 11.98
N GLN A 74 0.99 -11.59 11.68
CA GLN A 74 -0.29 -11.44 11.01
C GLN A 74 -1.33 -10.73 11.90
N ASN A 75 -1.35 -11.06 13.20
CA ASN A 75 -2.21 -10.42 14.18
C ASN A 75 -1.82 -8.96 14.42
N LEU A 76 -0.51 -8.66 14.40
CA LEU A 76 0.04 -7.31 14.49
C LEU A 76 -0.47 -6.43 13.34
N GLN A 77 -0.37 -6.90 12.08
CA GLN A 77 -0.85 -6.14 10.91
C GLN A 77 -2.37 -5.94 10.93
N ARG A 78 -3.14 -6.95 11.35
CA ARG A 78 -4.60 -6.80 11.53
C ARG A 78 -4.92 -5.75 12.60
N SER A 79 -4.25 -5.81 13.74
CA SER A 79 -4.46 -4.88 14.85
C SER A 79 -4.08 -3.45 14.49
N LEU A 80 -3.04 -3.26 13.66
CA LEU A 80 -2.69 -1.95 13.11
C LEU A 80 -3.87 -1.31 12.40
N VAL A 81 -4.48 -2.02 11.44
CA VAL A 81 -5.62 -1.51 10.68
C VAL A 81 -6.79 -1.15 11.61
N LEU A 82 -7.13 -2.04 12.55
CA LEU A 82 -8.25 -1.82 13.47
C LEU A 82 -8.03 -0.63 14.42
N SER A 83 -6.81 -0.51 14.98
CA SER A 83 -6.47 0.59 15.90
C SER A 83 -6.39 1.96 15.21
N HIS A 84 -6.11 1.99 13.91
CA HIS A 84 -5.99 3.24 13.13
C HIS A 84 -7.26 3.58 12.35
N ALA A 85 -8.27 2.70 12.35
CA ALA A 85 -9.60 2.96 11.80
C ALA A 85 -10.42 3.90 12.70
N ALA A 86 -9.86 5.08 12.99
CA ALA A 86 -10.38 6.08 13.92
C ALA A 86 -10.90 7.35 13.22
N GLY A 87 -11.24 7.25 11.93
CA GLY A 87 -11.86 8.35 11.19
C GLY A 87 -13.24 8.70 11.76
N VAL A 88 -13.55 9.98 11.84
CA VAL A 88 -14.83 10.52 12.36
C VAL A 88 -15.42 11.54 11.38
N GLY A 89 -16.72 11.82 11.51
CA GLY A 89 -17.45 12.73 10.62
C GLY A 89 -18.06 12.01 9.41
N ASP A 90 -18.44 12.80 8.41
CA ASP A 90 -19.09 12.28 7.21
C ASP A 90 -18.11 11.49 6.32
N PRO A 91 -18.58 10.41 5.66
CA PRO A 91 -17.74 9.67 4.72
C PRO A 91 -17.37 10.54 3.51
N LEU A 92 -16.18 10.28 2.96
CA LEU A 92 -15.79 10.83 1.67
C LEU A 92 -16.69 10.28 0.56
N ASP A 93 -16.97 11.11 -0.44
CA ASP A 93 -17.68 10.65 -1.63
C ASP A 93 -16.87 9.62 -2.43
N ASP A 94 -17.58 8.82 -3.24
CA ASP A 94 -16.99 7.74 -4.04
C ASP A 94 -15.90 8.22 -5.01
N ALA A 95 -15.97 9.48 -5.46
CA ALA A 95 -14.98 10.07 -6.36
C ALA A 95 -13.66 10.33 -5.65
N MET A 96 -13.70 10.87 -4.43
CA MET A 96 -12.55 11.04 -3.56
C MET A 96 -11.95 9.70 -3.13
N VAL A 97 -12.78 8.73 -2.71
CA VAL A 97 -12.32 7.39 -2.34
C VAL A 97 -11.59 6.72 -3.50
N ARG A 98 -12.16 6.77 -4.71
CA ARG A 98 -11.53 6.23 -5.91
C ARG A 98 -10.18 6.90 -6.21
N LEU A 99 -10.09 8.22 -6.10
CA LEU A 99 -8.85 8.95 -6.31
C LEU A 99 -7.77 8.51 -5.29
N ILE A 100 -8.13 8.39 -4.01
CA ILE A 100 -7.23 7.90 -2.95
C ILE A 100 -6.72 6.50 -3.29
N MET A 101 -7.62 5.60 -3.71
CA MET A 101 -7.24 4.25 -4.10
C MET A 101 -6.26 4.23 -5.28
N VAL A 102 -6.53 5.00 -6.35
CA VAL A 102 -5.63 5.08 -7.51
C VAL A 102 -4.25 5.59 -7.12
N LEU A 103 -4.18 6.64 -6.28
CA LEU A 103 -2.92 7.18 -5.78
C LEU A 103 -2.15 6.16 -4.92
N LYS A 104 -2.86 5.40 -4.07
CA LYS A 104 -2.24 4.32 -3.29
C LYS A 104 -1.70 3.22 -4.19
N ILE A 105 -2.46 2.74 -5.16
CA ILE A 105 -1.99 1.72 -6.12
C ILE A 105 -0.76 2.23 -6.88
N ASN A 106 -0.79 3.47 -7.38
CA ASN A 106 0.34 4.10 -8.08
C ASN A 106 1.61 4.17 -7.22
N SER A 107 1.46 4.48 -5.93
CA SER A 107 2.61 4.52 -5.01
C SER A 107 3.14 3.12 -4.70
N LEU A 108 2.26 2.18 -4.38
CA LEU A 108 2.63 0.81 -3.97
C LEU A 108 3.29 0.04 -5.12
N ALA A 109 2.79 0.23 -6.34
CA ALA A 109 3.28 -0.46 -7.52
C ALA A 109 4.69 -0.01 -7.96
N ARG A 110 5.28 1.02 -7.31
CA ARG A 110 6.67 1.41 -7.57
C ARG A 110 7.70 0.39 -7.09
N GLY A 111 7.30 -0.62 -6.31
CA GLY A 111 8.20 -1.70 -5.90
C GLY A 111 9.11 -1.37 -4.72
N PHE A 112 8.65 -0.53 -3.79
CA PHE A 112 9.42 -0.16 -2.59
C PHE A 112 8.62 -0.33 -1.28
N SER A 113 7.52 -1.09 -1.32
CA SER A 113 6.56 -1.16 -0.20
C SER A 113 6.34 -2.57 0.35
N GLY A 114 6.86 -3.61 -0.30
CA GLY A 114 6.77 -4.99 0.18
C GLY A 114 5.35 -5.54 0.31
N ILE A 115 4.38 -4.96 -0.40
CA ILE A 115 2.98 -5.38 -0.35
C ILE A 115 2.70 -6.53 -1.33
N ARG A 116 1.79 -7.44 -0.96
CA ARG A 116 1.35 -8.59 -1.75
C ARG A 116 -0.17 -8.68 -1.85
#